data_AF-A0A958UCT5-F1
#
_entry.id   AF-A0A958UCT5-F1
#
_cell.length_a   1.000
_cell.length_b   1.000
_cell.length_c   1.000
_cell.angle_alpha   90.00
_cell.angle_beta   90.00
_cell.angle_gamma   90.00
#
_symmetry.space_group_name_H-M   'P 1'
#
loop_
_entity.id
_entity.type
_entity.pdbx_description
1 polymer ?
#
loop_
_entity_poly.entity_id
_entity_poly.type
_entity_poly.pdbx_seq_one_letter_code
_entity_poly.pdbx_strand_id
1 'polypeptide(L)'
;TVNASYISVVNAQDDSVDWTEGFSGTLTNVYVKHGSEHDKGIEADGFNTDIGNNSNPLFFSKPTVENLTIKGLGSGTGNEAVRLRAGTQGIFKNVLIEGFEEAFDLDGDQGDSPTGAGVTSGDLHVTDATFTDIITKLKNDTGVTFTEGDFISGDGNGTGTDYASWGTLWTRQ
;
A
#
# COMPACT_ATOMS: atom_id res chain seq x y z
N THR A 1 -8.10 -8.34 15.45
CA THR A 1 -7.64 -7.18 14.66
C THR A 1 -6.65 -6.38 15.49
N VAL A 2 -5.75 -5.67 14.82
CA VAL A 2 -4.71 -4.82 15.42
C VAL A 2 -4.83 -3.43 14.80
N ASN A 3 -4.83 -2.40 15.65
CA ASN A 3 -4.94 -1.02 15.20
C ASN A 3 -3.70 -0.23 15.67
N ALA A 4 -3.19 0.64 14.81
CA ALA A 4 -2.11 1.55 15.13
C ALA A 4 -2.39 2.94 14.55
N SER A 5 -1.88 3.98 15.19
CA SER A 5 -2.05 5.34 14.70
C SER A 5 -0.80 6.19 14.91
N TYR A 6 -0.61 7.19 14.05
CA TYR A 6 0.54 8.08 14.06
C TYR A 6 1.84 7.28 13.84
N ILE A 7 1.92 6.61 12.71
CA ILE A 7 3.04 5.75 12.34
C ILE A 7 4.02 6.59 11.52
N SER A 8 5.25 6.75 11.99
CA SER A 8 6.30 7.49 11.30
C SER A 8 7.48 6.57 11.01
N VAL A 9 7.72 6.28 9.73
CA VAL A 9 8.85 5.47 9.28
C VAL A 9 9.73 6.34 8.38
N VAL A 10 10.97 6.57 8.82
CA VAL A 10 11.89 7.49 8.16
C VAL A 10 13.23 6.80 7.97
N ASN A 11 13.73 6.78 6.73
CA ASN A 11 15.00 6.15 6.35
C ASN A 11 15.10 4.67 6.72
N ALA A 12 13.99 3.92 6.65
CA ALA A 12 14.04 2.46 6.65
C ALA A 12 14.71 1.98 5.36
N GLN A 13 15.65 1.03 5.49
CA GLN A 13 16.41 0.50 4.35
C GLN A 13 15.68 -0.64 3.64
N ASP A 14 14.79 -1.30 4.37
CA ASP A 14 13.93 -2.39 3.95
C ASP A 14 12.48 -1.96 4.25
N ASP A 15 11.49 -2.63 3.67
CA ASP A 15 10.10 -2.18 3.59
C ASP A 15 9.58 -1.43 4.84
N SER A 16 8.96 -0.27 4.61
CA SER A 16 8.61 0.65 5.71
C SER A 16 7.43 0.18 6.56
N VAL A 17 6.37 -0.28 5.91
CA VAL A 17 5.21 -0.91 6.56
C VAL A 17 4.96 -2.23 5.86
N ASP A 18 5.08 -3.32 6.61
CA ASP A 18 4.90 -4.68 6.11
C ASP A 18 3.71 -5.34 6.80
N TRP A 19 2.93 -6.11 6.04
CA TRP A 19 2.05 -7.12 6.64
C TRP A 19 1.98 -8.41 5.84
N THR A 20 1.69 -9.48 6.56
CA THR A 20 1.39 -10.79 6.00
C THR A 20 0.36 -11.55 6.88
N GLU A 21 0.04 -12.78 6.49
CA GLU A 21 -0.61 -13.79 7.33
C GLU A 21 -1.95 -13.37 7.98
N GLY A 22 -2.83 -12.68 7.23
CA GLY A 22 -4.18 -12.37 7.70
C GLY A 22 -4.26 -11.13 8.58
N PHE A 23 -3.27 -10.23 8.49
CA PHE A 23 -3.32 -8.95 9.19
C PHE A 23 -4.63 -8.21 8.89
N SER A 24 -5.29 -7.76 9.96
CA SER A 24 -6.59 -7.10 9.89
C SER A 24 -6.72 -6.06 10.99
N GLY A 25 -7.39 -4.95 10.68
CA GLY A 25 -7.53 -3.79 11.56
C GLY A 25 -7.24 -2.50 10.80
N THR A 26 -6.92 -1.43 11.53
CA THR A 26 -6.79 -0.10 10.95
C THR A 26 -5.44 0.55 11.28
N LEU A 27 -4.76 1.04 10.24
CA LEU A 27 -3.60 1.93 10.36
C LEU A 27 -4.06 3.35 10.01
N THR A 28 -3.93 4.28 10.94
CA THR A 28 -4.37 5.68 10.75
C THR A 28 -3.22 6.66 10.90
N ASN A 29 -3.11 7.65 10.02
CA ASN A 29 -2.02 8.62 10.01
C ASN A 29 -0.66 7.94 9.87
N VAL A 30 -0.40 7.45 8.65
CA VAL A 30 0.84 6.74 8.30
C VAL A 30 1.69 7.67 7.45
N TYR A 31 2.93 7.89 7.89
CA TYR A 31 3.92 8.70 7.19
C TYR A 31 5.17 7.88 6.94
N VAL A 32 5.53 7.76 5.67
CA VAL A 32 6.76 7.12 5.20
C VAL A 32 7.60 8.14 4.45
N LYS A 33 8.89 8.23 4.78
CA LYS A 33 9.88 9.02 4.05
C LYS A 33 11.16 8.21 3.82
N HIS A 34 11.48 7.96 2.57
CA HIS A 34 12.65 7.15 2.20
C HIS A 34 13.96 7.92 2.38
N GLY A 35 14.99 7.17 2.75
CA GLY A 35 16.39 7.59 2.70
C GLY A 35 17.00 7.23 1.34
N SER A 36 18.33 7.29 1.20
CA SER A 36 19.02 6.89 -0.04
C SER A 36 18.98 5.40 -0.31
N GLU A 37 18.93 4.60 0.75
CA GLU A 37 18.70 3.15 0.73
C GLU A 37 17.30 2.93 1.26
N HIS A 38 16.47 2.22 0.49
CA HIS A 38 15.06 1.96 0.77
C HIS A 38 14.55 0.82 -0.13
N ASP A 39 13.39 0.25 0.23
CA ASP A 39 12.58 -0.56 -0.67
C ASP A 39 11.14 -0.01 -0.79
N LYS A 40 10.10 -0.70 -0.31
CA LYS A 40 8.71 -0.22 -0.42
C LYS A 40 8.33 0.70 0.72
N GLY A 41 7.40 1.60 0.41
CA GLY A 41 6.65 2.29 1.44
C GLY A 41 5.66 1.34 2.13
N ILE A 42 5.06 0.44 1.35
CA ILE A 42 4.28 -0.70 1.84
C ILE A 42 4.61 -1.94 1.01
N GLU A 43 5.03 -3.03 1.65
CA GLU A 43 5.00 -4.38 1.06
C GLU A 43 3.95 -5.22 1.80
N ALA A 44 3.08 -5.89 1.06
CA ALA A 44 1.86 -6.46 1.63
C ALA A 44 1.49 -7.79 1.00
N ASP A 45 1.45 -8.83 1.82
CA ASP A 45 1.02 -10.17 1.45
C ASP A 45 -0.28 -10.55 2.18
N GLY A 46 -1.17 -11.27 1.49
CA GLY A 46 -2.42 -11.75 2.08
C GLY A 46 -2.22 -12.97 2.98
N PHE A 47 -1.24 -13.80 2.63
CA PHE A 47 -0.84 -15.01 3.35
C PHE A 47 0.64 -15.31 3.10
N ASN A 48 1.21 -16.24 3.88
CA ASN A 48 2.59 -16.68 3.71
C ASN A 48 2.72 -17.68 2.55
N THR A 49 3.45 -17.30 1.49
CA THR A 49 3.62 -18.13 0.28
C THR A 49 4.54 -19.34 0.47
N ASP A 50 5.41 -19.34 1.49
CA ASP A 50 6.26 -20.50 1.81
C ASP A 50 5.44 -21.68 2.37
N ILE A 51 4.33 -21.37 3.05
CA ILE A 51 3.49 -22.35 3.74
C ILE A 51 2.16 -22.57 2.98
N GLY A 52 1.69 -21.54 2.27
CA GLY A 52 0.40 -21.50 1.59
C GLY A 52 -0.75 -21.07 2.50
N ASN A 53 -1.87 -20.69 1.89
CA ASN A 53 -3.08 -20.30 2.61
C ASN A 53 -3.89 -21.53 3.06
N ASN A 54 -3.42 -22.26 4.08
CA ASN A 54 -3.97 -23.56 4.46
C ASN A 54 -5.21 -23.50 5.37
N SER A 55 -5.94 -22.38 5.36
CA SER A 55 -7.14 -22.18 6.19
C SER A 55 -8.42 -22.63 5.49
N ASN A 56 -9.47 -22.95 6.25
CA ASN A 56 -10.80 -23.25 5.69
C ASN A 56 -11.91 -22.60 6.54
N PRO A 57 -12.57 -21.52 6.06
CA PRO A 57 -12.37 -20.88 4.75
C PRO A 57 -10.98 -20.21 4.64
N LEU A 58 -10.57 -19.85 3.41
CA LEU A 58 -9.34 -19.08 3.17
C LEU A 58 -9.44 -17.70 3.84
N PHE A 59 -8.36 -17.26 4.47
CA PHE A 59 -8.21 -15.94 5.07
C PHE A 59 -7.08 -15.16 4.41
N PHE A 60 -7.29 -13.87 4.19
CA PHE A 60 -6.30 -12.96 3.62
C PHE A 60 -6.15 -11.74 4.50
N SER A 61 -4.96 -11.13 4.50
CA SER A 61 -4.76 -9.80 5.06
C SER A 61 -5.73 -8.82 4.40
N LYS A 62 -6.43 -8.03 5.21
CA LYS A 62 -7.41 -7.04 4.76
C LYS A 62 -7.47 -5.85 5.71
N PRO A 63 -6.37 -5.07 5.83
CA PRO A 63 -6.37 -3.88 6.66
C PRO A 63 -7.15 -2.72 6.02
N THR A 64 -7.49 -1.73 6.84
CA THR A 64 -7.85 -0.38 6.36
C THR A 64 -6.69 0.56 6.67
N VAL A 65 -6.22 1.31 5.69
CA VAL A 65 -5.19 2.34 5.86
C VAL A 65 -5.82 3.70 5.58
N GLU A 66 -5.82 4.60 6.57
CA GLU A 66 -6.44 5.92 6.48
C GLU A 66 -5.41 7.03 6.72
N ASN A 67 -5.40 8.04 5.85
CA ASN A 67 -4.45 9.14 5.86
C ASN A 67 -3.01 8.62 5.72
N LEU A 68 -2.64 8.27 4.49
CA LEU A 68 -1.32 7.74 4.15
C LEU A 68 -0.53 8.78 3.37
N THR A 69 0.72 9.01 3.76
CA THR A 69 1.70 9.77 2.97
C THR A 69 2.96 8.93 2.78
N ILE A 70 3.39 8.72 1.53
CA ILE A 70 4.66 8.07 1.20
C ILE A 70 5.49 9.02 0.32
N LYS A 71 6.72 9.32 0.74
CA LYS A 71 7.67 10.16 0.01
C LYS A 71 8.92 9.36 -0.39
N GLY A 72 9.08 9.18 -1.69
CA GLY A 72 10.25 8.59 -2.33
C GLY A 72 11.28 9.63 -2.75
N LEU A 73 12.17 9.22 -3.67
CA LEU A 73 13.30 10.03 -4.13
C LEU A 73 13.15 10.55 -5.58
N GLY A 74 12.03 10.22 -6.23
CA GLY A 74 11.67 10.72 -7.56
C GLY A 74 11.35 9.59 -8.54
N SER A 75 10.47 9.87 -9.51
CA SER A 75 9.98 8.85 -10.46
C SER A 75 11.06 8.20 -11.33
N GLY A 76 12.19 8.87 -11.52
CA GLY A 76 13.33 8.34 -12.27
C GLY A 76 14.14 7.26 -11.55
N THR A 77 13.80 6.91 -10.31
CA THR A 77 14.50 5.85 -9.55
C THR A 77 14.07 4.43 -9.94
N GLY A 78 12.92 4.29 -10.60
CA GLY A 78 12.47 3.02 -11.18
C GLY A 78 11.88 2.03 -10.17
N ASN A 79 11.42 2.50 -9.02
CA ASN A 79 10.82 1.68 -7.97
C ASN A 79 9.35 2.01 -7.73
N GLU A 80 8.66 1.09 -7.08
CA GLU A 80 7.26 1.17 -6.69
C GLU A 80 7.08 1.57 -5.21
N ALA A 81 6.01 2.31 -4.91
CA ALA A 81 5.72 2.78 -3.55
C ALA A 81 5.00 1.74 -2.70
N VAL A 82 3.99 1.08 -3.27
CA VAL A 82 3.15 0.08 -2.61
C VAL A 82 3.12 -1.18 -3.46
N ARG A 83 3.53 -2.30 -2.89
CA ARG A 83 3.43 -3.62 -3.49
C ARG A 83 2.38 -4.45 -2.76
N LEU A 84 1.42 -5.01 -3.52
CA LEU A 84 0.33 -5.83 -3.00
C LEU A 84 0.35 -7.20 -3.68
N ARG A 85 0.49 -8.29 -2.92
CA ARG A 85 0.57 -9.65 -3.49
C ARG A 85 -0.07 -10.71 -2.59
N ALA A 86 0.08 -11.97 -2.99
CA ALA A 86 -0.34 -13.14 -2.22
C ALA A 86 -1.77 -13.02 -1.71
N GLY A 87 -2.69 -12.53 -2.54
CA GLY A 87 -4.09 -12.36 -2.18
C GLY A 87 -4.39 -11.26 -1.17
N THR A 88 -3.45 -10.35 -0.87
CA THR A 88 -3.74 -9.25 0.03
C THR A 88 -4.93 -8.46 -0.49
N GLN A 89 -5.82 -8.13 0.44
CA GLN A 89 -6.91 -7.20 0.24
C GLN A 89 -6.59 -5.92 1.03
N GLY A 90 -7.45 -4.91 0.96
CA GLY A 90 -7.27 -3.72 1.78
C GLY A 90 -8.03 -2.49 1.29
N ILE A 91 -8.37 -1.62 2.23
CA ILE A 91 -9.06 -0.36 1.90
C ILE A 91 -8.12 0.78 2.25
N PHE A 92 -7.71 1.55 1.24
CA PHE A 92 -6.88 2.73 1.41
C PHE A 92 -7.73 3.99 1.24
N LYS A 93 -7.63 4.93 2.18
CA LYS A 93 -8.39 6.19 2.14
C LYS A 93 -7.51 7.39 2.39
N ASN A 94 -7.69 8.44 1.61
CA ASN A 94 -6.93 9.69 1.71
C ASN A 94 -5.41 9.43 1.62
N VAL A 95 -4.96 9.15 0.41
CA VAL A 95 -3.58 8.74 0.12
C VAL A 95 -2.82 9.86 -0.60
N LEU A 96 -1.57 10.08 -0.24
CA LEU A 96 -0.62 10.92 -0.96
C LEU A 96 0.66 10.10 -1.22
N ILE A 97 1.02 9.91 -2.49
CA ILE A 97 2.27 9.23 -2.87
C ILE A 97 3.08 10.16 -3.77
N GLU A 98 4.37 10.29 -3.45
CA GLU A 98 5.27 11.21 -4.13
C GLU A 98 6.59 10.53 -4.50
N GLY A 99 7.03 10.66 -5.76
CA GLY A 99 8.41 10.39 -6.17
C GLY A 99 8.75 8.91 -6.35
N PHE A 100 7.95 8.18 -7.13
CA PHE A 100 8.13 6.76 -7.48
C PHE A 100 7.82 6.55 -8.96
N GLU A 101 8.35 5.50 -9.59
CA GLU A 101 7.91 5.15 -10.95
C GLU A 101 6.47 4.66 -10.91
N GLU A 102 6.17 3.78 -9.95
CA GLU A 102 4.87 3.14 -9.79
C GLU A 102 4.28 3.47 -8.41
N ALA A 103 3.02 3.90 -8.33
CA ALA A 103 2.39 4.14 -7.03
C ALA A 103 1.89 2.84 -6.38
N PHE A 104 1.10 2.05 -7.11
CA PHE A 104 0.66 0.72 -6.70
C PHE A 104 1.07 -0.32 -7.74
N ASP A 105 1.78 -1.34 -7.31
CA ASP A 105 2.04 -2.56 -8.08
C ASP A 105 1.29 -3.74 -7.44
N LEU A 106 0.38 -4.35 -8.19
CA LEU A 106 -0.40 -5.50 -7.74
C LEU A 106 0.12 -6.72 -8.48
N ASP A 107 0.80 -7.61 -7.76
CA ASP A 107 1.29 -8.86 -8.32
C ASP A 107 0.30 -10.00 -8.04
N GLY A 108 0.18 -10.87 -9.05
CA GLY A 108 -0.35 -12.21 -8.89
C GLY A 108 0.79 -13.21 -8.93
N ASP A 109 0.78 -14.17 -8.02
CA ASP A 109 1.65 -15.34 -8.15
C ASP A 109 1.08 -16.33 -9.17
N GLN A 110 1.94 -17.20 -9.71
CA GLN A 110 1.50 -18.30 -10.56
C GLN A 110 0.50 -19.19 -9.80
N GLY A 111 -0.72 -19.33 -10.33
CA GLY A 111 -1.78 -20.15 -9.73
C GLY A 111 -2.98 -19.32 -9.30
N ASP A 112 -3.44 -19.52 -8.06
CA ASP A 112 -4.70 -18.96 -7.52
C ASP A 112 -4.51 -17.65 -6.73
N SER A 113 -3.47 -16.84 -6.97
CA SER A 113 -3.16 -15.64 -6.16
C SER A 113 -4.20 -14.53 -6.36
N PRO A 114 -5.16 -14.34 -5.43
CA PRO A 114 -6.40 -13.62 -5.70
C PRO A 114 -6.29 -12.11 -5.46
N THR A 115 -5.10 -11.51 -5.52
CA THR A 115 -4.91 -10.08 -5.24
C THR A 115 -5.84 -9.23 -6.10
N GLY A 116 -5.86 -9.49 -7.41
CA GLY A 116 -6.76 -8.82 -8.35
C GLY A 116 -8.24 -9.17 -8.17
N ALA A 117 -8.56 -10.35 -7.63
CA ALA A 117 -9.94 -10.72 -7.29
C ALA A 117 -10.48 -9.81 -6.17
N GLY A 118 -9.62 -9.38 -5.24
CA GLY A 118 -9.96 -8.38 -4.22
C GLY A 118 -10.44 -7.07 -4.83
N VAL A 119 -9.88 -6.63 -5.96
CA VAL A 119 -10.34 -5.42 -6.66
C VAL A 119 -11.76 -5.63 -7.19
N THR A 120 -11.98 -6.71 -7.95
CA THR A 120 -13.30 -7.00 -8.53
C THR A 120 -14.39 -7.32 -7.51
N SER A 121 -14.05 -7.80 -6.31
CA SER A 121 -15.01 -8.00 -5.21
C SER A 121 -15.26 -6.74 -4.38
N GLY A 122 -14.48 -5.66 -4.60
CA GLY A 122 -14.54 -4.42 -3.83
C GLY A 122 -13.79 -4.48 -2.48
N ASP A 123 -13.04 -5.55 -2.25
CA ASP A 123 -12.28 -5.78 -1.02
C ASP A 123 -10.88 -5.16 -1.04
N LEU A 124 -10.40 -4.77 -2.22
CA LEU A 124 -9.14 -4.08 -2.45
C LEU A 124 -9.38 -2.80 -3.27
N HIS A 125 -9.30 -1.63 -2.65
CA HIS A 125 -9.48 -0.35 -3.36
C HIS A 125 -8.88 0.85 -2.62
N VAL A 126 -8.72 1.93 -3.35
CA VAL A 126 -8.22 3.23 -2.92
C VAL A 126 -9.29 4.30 -3.18
N THR A 127 -9.60 5.08 -2.15
CA THR A 127 -10.50 6.25 -2.26
C THR A 127 -9.75 7.53 -1.87
N ASP A 128 -9.86 8.55 -2.71
CA ASP A 128 -9.20 9.85 -2.57
C ASP A 128 -7.68 9.71 -2.49
N ALA A 129 -7.03 9.73 -3.65
CA ALA A 129 -5.58 9.63 -3.77
C ALA A 129 -5.02 10.85 -4.51
N THR A 130 -3.78 11.23 -4.21
CA THR A 130 -3.01 12.20 -5.00
C THR A 130 -1.62 11.64 -5.28
N PHE A 131 -1.21 11.73 -6.54
CA PHE A 131 0.06 11.21 -7.04
C PHE A 131 0.90 12.37 -7.57
N THR A 132 2.08 12.58 -6.98
CA THR A 132 3.01 13.65 -7.40
C THR A 132 4.31 13.03 -7.87
N ASP A 133 4.79 13.39 -9.06
CA ASP A 133 5.99 12.76 -9.64
C ASP A 133 5.88 11.21 -9.66
N ILE A 134 4.85 10.72 -10.35
CA ILE A 134 4.53 9.31 -10.56
C ILE A 134 4.35 9.06 -12.07
N ILE A 135 4.92 7.98 -12.60
CA ILE A 135 4.77 7.59 -14.02
C ILE A 135 3.54 6.68 -14.19
N THR A 136 3.40 5.66 -13.36
CA THR A 136 2.33 4.66 -13.40
C THR A 136 1.59 4.64 -12.07
N LYS A 137 0.28 4.94 -12.05
CA LYS A 137 -0.49 4.94 -10.78
C LYS A 137 -0.84 3.53 -10.33
N LEU A 138 -1.18 2.68 -11.28
CA LEU A 138 -1.51 1.29 -11.06
C LEU A 138 -0.84 0.42 -12.12
N LYS A 139 -0.01 -0.50 -11.67
CA LYS A 139 0.44 -1.65 -12.46
C LYS A 139 -0.29 -2.88 -11.97
N ASN A 140 -0.84 -3.62 -12.93
CA ASN A 140 -1.66 -4.80 -12.67
C ASN A 140 -1.02 -6.01 -13.32
N ASP A 141 -0.22 -6.73 -12.54
CA ASP A 141 0.41 -7.99 -12.91
C ASP A 141 -0.32 -9.19 -12.24
N THR A 142 -1.58 -9.00 -11.83
CA THR A 142 -2.40 -10.04 -11.17
C THR A 142 -2.98 -11.09 -12.13
N GLY A 143 -3.00 -10.80 -13.42
CA GLY A 143 -3.70 -11.60 -14.43
C GLY A 143 -5.24 -11.49 -14.39
N VAL A 144 -5.82 -10.74 -13.42
CA VAL A 144 -7.25 -10.44 -13.35
C VAL A 144 -7.53 -9.13 -14.10
N THR A 145 -8.54 -9.14 -14.97
CA THR A 145 -8.93 -7.95 -15.73
C THR A 145 -9.78 -6.99 -14.89
N PHE A 146 -9.23 -5.82 -14.62
CA PHE A 146 -9.92 -4.65 -14.08
C PHE A 146 -9.23 -3.37 -14.59
N THR A 147 -9.89 -2.23 -14.45
CA THR A 147 -9.38 -0.92 -14.85
C THR A 147 -8.77 -0.16 -13.65
N GLU A 148 -7.96 0.86 -13.93
CA GLU A 148 -7.46 1.75 -12.87
C GLU A 148 -8.61 2.34 -12.03
N GLY A 149 -9.76 2.65 -12.64
CA GLY A 149 -10.93 3.20 -11.95
C GLY A 149 -11.68 2.21 -11.05
N ASP A 150 -11.48 0.91 -11.24
CA ASP A 150 -12.04 -0.12 -10.33
C ASP A 150 -11.24 -0.19 -9.02
N PHE A 151 -9.94 0.15 -9.09
CA PHE A 151 -9.05 0.16 -7.92
C PHE A 151 -8.93 1.55 -7.29
N ILE A 152 -8.80 2.62 -8.08
CA ILE A 152 -8.55 4.00 -7.62
C ILE A 152 -9.76 4.88 -7.96
N SER A 153 -10.33 5.50 -6.93
CA SER A 153 -11.37 6.51 -7.05
C SER A 153 -10.96 7.81 -6.36
N GLY A 154 -11.48 8.96 -6.83
CA GLY A 154 -11.13 10.26 -6.24
C GLY A 154 -9.68 10.70 -6.50
N ASP A 155 -9.12 10.35 -7.65
CA ASP A 155 -7.78 10.80 -8.05
C ASP A 155 -7.69 12.33 -8.11
N GLY A 156 -6.69 12.89 -7.42
CA GLY A 156 -6.49 14.31 -7.16
C GLY A 156 -7.13 14.84 -5.86
N ASN A 157 -7.92 14.03 -5.13
CA ASN A 157 -8.57 14.46 -3.89
C ASN A 157 -7.78 14.12 -2.62
N GLY A 158 -6.79 13.22 -2.73
CA GLY A 158 -5.99 12.80 -1.59
C GLY A 158 -5.13 13.93 -1.03
N THR A 159 -5.13 14.10 0.28
CA THR A 159 -4.29 15.06 0.99
C THR A 159 -3.20 14.37 1.82
N GLY A 160 -3.35 13.06 2.05
CA GLY A 160 -2.47 12.27 2.90
C GLY A 160 -2.64 12.64 4.38
N THR A 161 -1.65 12.28 5.18
CA THR A 161 -1.64 12.60 6.61
C THR A 161 -1.07 13.99 6.90
N ASP A 162 -1.63 14.68 7.89
CA ASP A 162 -1.14 15.98 8.37
C ASP A 162 0.12 15.81 9.27
N TYR A 163 1.18 15.27 8.70
CA TYR A 163 2.44 14.98 9.40
C TYR A 163 3.06 16.23 10.03
N ALA A 164 2.87 17.38 9.38
CA ALA A 164 3.35 18.67 9.86
C ALA A 164 2.67 19.11 11.17
N SER A 165 1.48 18.60 11.48
CA SER A 165 0.80 18.81 12.76
C SER A 165 1.20 17.75 13.77
N TRP A 166 0.93 16.46 13.48
CA TRP A 166 1.05 15.40 14.49
C TRP A 166 2.48 14.88 14.69
N GLY A 167 3.37 15.01 13.71
CA GLY A 167 4.77 14.58 13.83
C GLY A 167 5.63 15.57 14.64
N THR A 168 5.10 16.76 14.94
CA THR A 168 5.85 17.77 15.69
C THR A 168 6.25 17.25 17.07
N LEU A 169 7.46 17.60 17.51
CA LEU A 169 8.01 17.36 18.87
C LEU A 169 8.48 15.93 19.20
N TRP A 170 8.22 14.93 18.37
CA TRP A 170 8.64 13.55 18.68
C TRP A 170 9.14 12.72 17.49
N THR A 171 9.05 13.22 16.25
CA THR A 171 9.67 12.58 15.09
C THR A 171 10.86 13.38 14.55
N ARG A 172 11.74 12.72 13.80
CA ARG A 172 12.74 13.40 12.96
C ARG A 172 12.09 13.71 11.61
N GLN A 173 12.12 14.98 11.22
CA GLN A 173 11.65 15.43 9.90
C GLN A 173 12.80 15.43 8.88
#